data_AF-A0A4Q3SI68-F1
#
_entry.id   AF-A0A4Q3SI68-F1
#
_cell.length_a   1.000
_cell.length_b   1.000
_cell.length_c   1.000
_cell.angle_alpha   90.00
_cell.angle_beta   90.00
_cell.angle_gamma   90.00
#
_symmetry.space_group_name_H-M   'P 1'
#
loop_
_entity.id
_entity.type
_entity.pdbx_description
1 polymer ?
#
loop_
_entity_poly.entity_id
_entity_poly.type
_entity_poly.pdbx_seq_one_letter_code
_entity_poly.pdbx_strand_id
1 'polypeptide(L)'
;MVRNKHSESYNLPADTWDEMFDESKQVRAEYQKVMECLEAESTEELNKKEELSKVLFMSQGITFTVYNSGEGVEKIFPFDIIPRIITSEEWAFIEKGIKQRVTALNLFLKDVYSDQFIIKDGIVPIDIIYSCPHFLREMVNVKVPHDIYIHIAGIDLIRDNDGTYYILEDNVRTPSGVSYMLENREITKRLFPDLLPQCKVRSVIEYPSVLYNNLQALSPRQIANPTIVLLSPGSFNSAYFEHTTLARLMGIELVEGPDLIVENHKVYMKTTSGLQQVDVIYRRVDDEYLDPLVFNSSSMLGVAGLMNAYRRGNVTIVNAVGNGVADDKAIYVYVPDMIKYYLNEEPLLQNVPTYQLGN
;
A
#
# COMPACT_ATOMS: atom_id res chain seq x y z
N MET A 1 -11.96 10.31 40.59
CA MET A 1 -11.32 10.11 39.28
C MET A 1 -10.16 11.07 39.19
N VAL A 2 -8.93 10.55 39.14
CA VAL A 2 -7.74 11.36 38.96
C VAL A 2 -7.71 11.72 37.47
N ARG A 3 -8.09 12.96 37.13
CA ARG A 3 -7.93 13.46 35.76
C ARG A 3 -6.42 13.56 35.49
N ASN A 4 -5.97 12.91 34.42
CA ASN A 4 -4.57 12.95 34.03
C ASN A 4 -4.26 14.35 33.44
N LYS A 5 -3.05 14.87 33.68
CA LYS A 5 -2.62 16.22 33.22
C LYS A 5 -2.79 16.42 31.70
N HIS A 6 -2.77 15.33 30.93
CA HIS A 6 -2.88 15.36 29.47
C HIS A 6 -4.30 15.72 28.97
N SER A 7 -5.37 15.32 29.66
CA SER A 7 -6.74 15.69 29.24
C SER A 7 -7.12 17.12 29.62
N GLU A 8 -6.55 17.67 30.70
CA GLU A 8 -6.84 19.05 31.14
C GLU A 8 -6.10 20.13 30.33
N SER A 9 -5.02 19.75 29.63
CA SER A 9 -4.19 20.65 28.82
C SER A 9 -4.41 20.51 27.31
N TYR A 10 -5.34 19.63 26.90
CA TYR A 10 -5.65 19.42 25.48
C TYR A 10 -6.44 20.60 24.91
N ASN A 11 -5.76 21.43 24.12
CA ASN A 11 -6.39 22.52 23.40
C ASN A 11 -6.81 22.04 22.02
N LEU A 12 -8.12 21.85 21.84
CA LEU A 12 -8.71 21.59 20.53
C LEU A 12 -8.43 22.77 19.59
N PRO A 13 -7.74 22.55 18.46
CA PRO A 13 -7.62 23.56 17.42
C PRO A 13 -8.99 24.01 16.93
N ALA A 14 -9.15 25.30 16.65
CA ALA A 14 -10.38 25.81 16.05
C ALA A 14 -10.56 25.22 14.64
N ASP A 15 -11.82 25.04 14.23
CA ASP A 15 -12.20 24.57 12.88
C ASP A 15 -11.54 23.25 12.46
N THR A 16 -11.32 22.35 13.41
CA THR A 16 -10.71 21.03 13.17
C THR A 16 -11.59 19.92 13.73
N TRP A 17 -11.76 18.85 12.95
CA TRP A 17 -12.39 17.63 13.45
C TRP A 17 -11.43 16.87 14.35
N ASP A 18 -11.76 16.79 15.64
CA ASP A 18 -11.05 15.94 16.59
C ASP A 18 -11.70 14.57 16.71
N GLU A 19 -10.89 13.51 16.61
CA GLU A 19 -11.37 12.13 16.66
C GLU A 19 -11.80 11.69 18.06
N MET A 20 -11.26 12.31 19.12
CA MET A 20 -11.49 11.91 20.50
C MET A 20 -12.56 12.77 21.17
N PHE A 21 -12.58 14.07 20.89
CA PHE A 21 -13.49 15.04 21.48
C PHE A 21 -14.49 15.60 20.47
N ASP A 22 -15.70 15.90 20.93
CA ASP A 22 -16.70 16.64 20.16
C ASP A 22 -16.55 18.16 20.33
N GLU A 23 -17.39 18.92 19.63
CA GLU A 23 -17.44 20.40 19.70
C GLU A 23 -17.71 20.92 21.13
N SER A 24 -18.35 20.11 21.98
CA SER A 24 -18.65 20.40 23.38
C SER A 24 -17.53 19.96 24.34
N LYS A 25 -16.36 19.56 23.80
CA LYS A 25 -15.21 19.03 24.54
C LYS A 25 -15.53 17.76 25.34
N GLN A 26 -16.56 17.01 24.94
CA GLN A 26 -16.87 15.72 25.52
C GLN A 26 -16.19 14.61 24.73
N VAL A 27 -15.80 13.55 25.43
CA VAL A 27 -15.19 12.37 24.79
C VAL A 27 -16.26 11.65 23.97
N ARG A 28 -15.98 11.43 22.69
CA ARG A 28 -16.83 10.67 21.77
C ARG A 28 -16.99 9.22 22.23
N ALA A 29 -18.13 8.61 21.91
CA ALA A 29 -18.51 7.30 22.43
C ALA A 29 -17.46 6.21 22.11
N GLU A 30 -16.92 6.24 20.90
CA GLU A 30 -15.90 5.32 20.39
C GLU A 30 -14.57 5.42 21.16
N TYR A 31 -14.25 6.58 21.76
CA TYR A 31 -13.03 6.81 22.53
C TYR A 31 -13.20 6.64 24.04
N GLN A 32 -14.41 6.44 24.57
CA GLN A 32 -14.66 6.34 26.02
C GLN A 32 -13.78 5.29 26.71
N LYS A 33 -13.69 4.08 26.14
CA LYS A 33 -12.87 2.99 26.72
C LYS A 33 -11.38 3.28 26.68
N VAL A 34 -10.92 3.95 25.63
CA VAL A 34 -9.52 4.40 25.54
C VAL A 34 -9.26 5.42 26.62
N MET A 35 -10.15 6.39 26.80
CA MET A 35 -10.02 7.39 27.87
C MET A 35 -10.06 6.78 29.26
N GLU A 36 -10.95 5.84 29.53
CA GLU A 36 -10.98 5.10 30.80
C GLU A 36 -9.67 4.34 31.06
N CYS A 37 -9.10 3.69 30.04
CA CYS A 37 -7.81 3.02 30.14
C CYS A 37 -6.66 4.01 30.44
N LEU A 38 -6.65 5.15 29.77
CA LEU A 38 -5.62 6.19 29.95
C LEU A 38 -5.73 6.90 31.31
N GLU A 39 -6.95 7.07 31.84
CA GLU A 39 -7.19 7.66 33.17
C GLU A 39 -6.92 6.67 34.31
N ALA A 40 -7.02 5.36 34.04
CA ALA A 40 -6.68 4.33 35.02
C ALA A 40 -5.16 4.20 35.26
N GLU A 41 -4.34 4.66 34.32
CA GLU A 41 -2.88 4.59 34.39
C GLU A 41 -2.25 5.91 34.84
N SER A 42 -1.16 5.81 35.60
CA SER A 42 -0.38 6.99 35.97
C SER A 42 0.44 7.50 34.78
N THR A 43 0.78 8.78 34.76
CA THR A 43 1.68 9.36 33.75
C THR A 43 3.02 8.63 33.67
N GLU A 44 3.53 8.12 34.80
CA GLU A 44 4.78 7.37 34.83
C GLU A 44 4.66 6.02 34.10
N GLU A 45 3.54 5.31 34.26
CA GLU A 45 3.29 4.05 33.56
C GLU A 45 3.09 4.26 32.06
N LEU A 46 2.39 5.32 31.65
CA LEU A 46 2.25 5.68 30.24
C LEU A 46 3.62 6.00 29.59
N ASN A 47 4.48 6.75 30.29
CA ASN A 47 5.84 7.02 29.82
C ASN A 47 6.69 5.74 29.71
N LYS A 48 6.53 4.80 30.65
CA LYS A 48 7.19 3.48 30.57
C LYS A 48 6.72 2.69 29.35
N LYS A 49 5.43 2.76 29.00
CA LYS A 49 4.89 2.12 27.79
C LYS A 49 5.41 2.77 26.51
N GLU A 50 5.54 4.09 26.48
CA GLU A 50 6.15 4.80 25.37
C GLU A 50 7.63 4.41 25.20
N GLU A 51 8.40 4.30 26.29
CA GLU A 51 9.78 3.84 26.21
C GLU A 51 9.88 2.37 25.79
N LEU A 52 9.00 1.53 26.32
CA LEU A 52 8.90 0.12 25.91
C LEU A 52 8.56 -0.01 24.42
N SER A 53 7.69 0.85 23.87
CA SER A 53 7.39 0.85 22.44
C SER A 53 8.66 1.12 21.64
N LYS A 54 9.43 2.16 21.97
CA LYS A 54 10.71 2.49 21.31
C LYS A 54 11.69 1.32 21.33
N VAL A 55 11.83 0.66 22.48
CA VAL A 55 12.69 -0.54 22.63
C VAL A 55 12.19 -1.69 21.75
N LEU A 56 10.88 -1.94 21.72
CA LEU A 56 10.27 -2.98 20.88
C LEU A 56 10.52 -2.71 19.40
N PHE A 57 10.25 -1.50 18.91
CA PHE A 57 10.51 -1.10 17.54
C PHE A 57 11.98 -1.29 17.14
N MET A 58 12.91 -0.86 18.01
CA MET A 58 14.34 -1.02 17.75
C MET A 58 14.77 -2.49 17.74
N SER A 59 14.27 -3.31 18.68
CA SER A 59 14.60 -4.74 18.78
C SER A 59 14.05 -5.57 17.62
N GLN A 60 12.94 -5.13 17.02
CA GLN A 60 12.31 -5.78 15.87
C GLN A 60 12.86 -5.27 14.53
N GLY A 61 13.78 -4.29 14.56
CA GLY A 61 14.37 -3.70 13.36
C GLY A 61 13.37 -2.87 12.55
N ILE A 62 12.32 -2.35 13.19
CA ILE A 62 11.30 -1.52 12.53
C ILE A 62 11.88 -0.10 12.39
N THR A 63 12.67 0.08 11.34
CA THR A 63 13.34 1.34 11.03
C THR A 63 12.85 1.93 9.71
N PHE A 64 13.13 3.21 9.50
CA PHE A 64 13.00 3.88 8.21
C PHE A 64 14.28 4.65 7.90
N THR A 65 14.70 4.65 6.64
CA THR A 65 15.89 5.38 6.19
C THR A 65 15.54 6.83 5.90
N VAL A 66 16.22 7.78 6.55
CA VAL A 66 16.09 9.21 6.24
C VAL A 66 17.24 9.64 5.34
N TYR A 67 16.95 10.00 4.09
CA TYR A 67 17.98 10.38 3.10
C TYR A 67 18.56 11.80 3.30
N ASN A 68 18.04 12.60 4.24
CA ASN A 68 18.43 14.02 4.39
C ASN A 68 19.82 14.30 5.00
N SER A 69 20.63 13.28 5.34
CA SER A 69 21.92 13.50 6.03
C SER A 69 23.17 12.89 5.38
N GLY A 70 23.08 12.20 4.23
CA GLY A 70 24.24 11.54 3.59
C GLY A 70 24.83 10.34 4.36
N GLU A 71 24.58 10.28 5.66
CA GLU A 71 24.67 9.10 6.50
C GLU A 71 23.29 8.43 6.48
N GLY A 72 23.19 7.20 5.97
CA GLY A 72 21.98 6.37 6.00
C GLY A 72 21.65 5.94 7.43
N VAL A 73 21.36 6.90 8.30
CA VAL A 73 21.00 6.67 9.69
C VAL A 73 19.58 6.13 9.70
N GLU A 74 19.45 4.84 9.98
CA GLU A 74 18.18 4.22 10.29
C GLU A 74 17.55 4.93 11.50
N LYS A 75 16.36 5.50 11.32
CA LYS A 75 15.57 6.06 12.42
C LYS A 75 14.47 5.10 12.81
N ILE A 76 14.16 5.08 14.10
CA ILE A 76 13.02 4.34 14.65
C ILE A 76 11.75 4.99 14.13
N PHE A 77 10.85 4.19 13.54
CA PHE A 77 9.54 4.68 13.11
C PHE A 77 8.79 5.28 14.31
N PRO A 78 8.33 6.54 14.25
CA PRO A 78 7.64 7.16 15.38
C PRO A 78 6.31 6.45 15.63
N PHE A 79 6.08 6.06 16.89
CA PHE A 79 4.87 5.36 17.31
C PHE A 79 4.17 6.13 18.42
N ASP A 80 2.89 6.41 18.20
CA ASP A 80 2.01 6.98 19.22
C ASP A 80 1.19 5.86 19.87
N ILE A 81 1.11 5.86 21.19
CA ILE A 81 0.36 4.87 21.97
C ILE A 81 -1.15 5.07 21.90
N ILE A 82 -1.61 6.25 21.47
CA ILE A 82 -3.02 6.60 21.34
C ILE A 82 -3.53 6.12 19.97
N PRO A 83 -4.47 5.15 19.93
CA PRO A 83 -4.92 4.59 18.67
C PRO A 83 -5.83 5.55 17.90
N ARG A 84 -5.76 5.47 16.56
CA ARG A 84 -6.78 6.00 15.67
C ARG A 84 -7.93 4.99 15.56
N ILE A 85 -9.10 5.33 16.08
CA ILE A 85 -10.30 4.48 16.01
C ILE A 85 -11.08 4.85 14.74
N ILE A 86 -11.49 3.82 14.00
CA ILE A 86 -12.45 3.93 12.91
C ILE A 86 -13.58 2.95 13.23
N THR A 87 -14.81 3.44 13.31
CA THR A 87 -15.97 2.61 13.64
C THR A 87 -16.28 1.64 12.52
N SER A 88 -17.05 0.57 12.83
CA SER A 88 -17.45 -0.40 11.81
C SER A 88 -18.32 0.21 10.70
N GLU A 89 -19.11 1.24 11.02
CA GLU A 89 -19.98 1.92 10.07
C GLU A 89 -19.18 2.81 9.12
N GLU A 90 -18.25 3.61 9.67
CA GLU A 90 -17.30 4.39 8.87
C GLU A 90 -16.47 3.49 7.96
N TRP A 91 -15.92 2.40 8.51
CA TRP A 91 -15.11 1.47 7.73
C TRP A 91 -15.91 0.77 6.63
N ALA A 92 -17.18 0.41 6.87
CA ALA A 92 -18.01 -0.20 5.83
C ALA A 92 -18.25 0.75 4.64
N PHE A 93 -18.41 2.04 4.91
CA PHE A 93 -18.51 3.06 3.86
C PHE A 93 -17.18 3.24 3.11
N ILE A 94 -16.07 3.39 3.85
CA ILE A 94 -14.71 3.52 3.28
C ILE A 94 -14.37 2.31 2.41
N GLU A 95 -14.56 1.09 2.91
CA GLU A 95 -14.27 -0.15 2.20
C GLU A 95 -15.04 -0.23 0.87
N LYS A 96 -16.33 0.15 0.87
CA LYS A 96 -17.15 0.16 -0.34
C LYS A 96 -16.62 1.19 -1.35
N GLY A 97 -16.27 2.39 -0.89
CA GLY A 97 -15.73 3.45 -1.75
C GLY A 97 -14.35 3.10 -2.34
N ILE A 98 -13.44 2.53 -1.54
CA ILE A 98 -12.13 2.07 -2.03
C ILE A 98 -12.31 0.97 -3.09
N LYS A 99 -13.19 0.00 -2.87
CA LYS A 99 -13.47 -1.06 -3.87
C LYS A 99 -13.99 -0.49 -5.18
N GLN A 100 -14.94 0.45 -5.11
CA GLN A 100 -15.44 1.16 -6.30
C GLN A 100 -14.31 1.85 -7.06
N ARG A 101 -13.50 2.66 -6.36
CA ARG A 101 -12.40 3.42 -6.96
C ARG A 101 -11.34 2.53 -7.60
N VAL A 102 -10.85 1.53 -6.88
CA VAL A 102 -9.82 0.61 -7.39
C VAL A 102 -10.33 -0.18 -8.60
N THR A 103 -11.63 -0.53 -8.61
CA THR A 103 -12.24 -1.18 -9.78
C THR A 103 -12.22 -0.26 -11.00
N ALA A 104 -12.59 1.02 -10.83
CA ALA A 104 -12.53 2.00 -11.92
C ALA A 104 -11.10 2.25 -12.42
N LEU A 105 -10.12 2.37 -11.51
CA LEU A 105 -8.70 2.52 -11.87
C LEU A 105 -8.15 1.30 -12.63
N ASN A 106 -8.55 0.09 -12.24
CA ASN A 106 -8.15 -1.12 -12.94
C ASN A 106 -8.74 -1.19 -14.35
N LEU A 107 -10.01 -0.80 -14.52
CA LEU A 107 -10.67 -0.70 -15.82
C LEU A 107 -10.05 0.39 -16.69
N PHE A 108 -9.66 1.52 -16.10
CA PHE A 108 -8.90 2.57 -16.75
C PHE A 108 -7.57 2.07 -17.31
N LEU A 109 -6.78 1.35 -16.50
CA LEU A 109 -5.51 0.78 -16.97
C LEU A 109 -5.71 -0.20 -18.12
N LYS A 110 -6.72 -1.08 -18.02
CA LYS A 110 -7.09 -1.99 -19.11
C LYS A 110 -7.39 -1.22 -20.39
N ASP A 111 -8.25 -0.21 -20.31
CA ASP A 111 -8.71 0.57 -21.46
C ASP A 111 -7.56 1.36 -22.10
N VAL A 112 -6.76 2.07 -21.29
CA VAL A 112 -5.62 2.89 -21.75
C VAL A 112 -4.56 2.06 -22.49
N TYR A 113 -4.35 0.80 -22.08
CA TYR A 113 -3.42 -0.11 -22.75
C TYR A 113 -4.05 -0.95 -23.87
N SER A 114 -5.35 -0.78 -24.17
CA SER A 114 -6.04 -1.53 -25.21
C SER A 114 -6.81 -0.62 -26.17
N ASP A 115 -8.14 -0.56 -26.04
CA ASP A 115 -9.04 0.10 -26.98
C ASP A 115 -9.15 1.61 -26.76
N GLN A 116 -8.74 2.12 -25.61
CA GLN A 116 -8.68 3.56 -25.28
C GLN A 116 -10.00 4.30 -25.47
N PHE A 117 -11.12 3.67 -25.10
CA PHE A 117 -12.46 4.25 -25.23
C PHE A 117 -12.61 5.55 -24.44
N ILE A 118 -12.11 5.61 -23.20
CA ILE A 118 -12.20 6.83 -22.37
C ILE A 118 -11.51 8.04 -22.98
N ILE A 119 -10.48 7.80 -23.81
CA ILE A 119 -9.75 8.84 -24.56
C ILE A 119 -10.55 9.22 -25.82
N LYS A 120 -11.04 8.22 -26.57
CA LYS A 120 -11.83 8.41 -27.80
C LYS A 120 -13.13 9.16 -27.54
N ASP A 121 -13.75 8.93 -26.39
CA ASP A 121 -14.98 9.57 -25.96
C ASP A 121 -14.74 10.93 -25.27
N GLY A 122 -13.46 11.34 -25.13
CA GLY A 122 -13.07 12.66 -24.67
C GLY A 122 -13.22 12.91 -23.16
N ILE A 123 -13.37 11.85 -22.35
CA ILE A 123 -13.48 11.94 -20.89
C ILE A 123 -12.11 12.27 -20.27
N VAL A 124 -11.06 11.56 -20.70
CA VAL A 124 -9.68 11.86 -20.30
C VAL A 124 -8.90 12.36 -21.52
N PRO A 125 -8.28 13.56 -21.46
CA PRO A 125 -7.52 14.11 -22.56
C PRO A 125 -6.32 13.23 -22.95
N ILE A 126 -6.12 13.05 -24.26
CA ILE A 126 -5.05 12.21 -24.82
C ILE A 126 -3.65 12.71 -24.45
N ASP A 127 -3.47 14.03 -24.38
CA ASP A 127 -2.22 14.68 -24.07
C ASP A 127 -1.76 14.37 -22.64
N ILE A 128 -2.66 14.28 -21.67
CA ILE A 128 -2.31 13.91 -20.29
C ILE A 128 -1.78 12.48 -20.23
N ILE A 129 -2.38 11.55 -20.98
CA ILE A 129 -1.96 10.14 -21.01
C ILE A 129 -0.60 9.99 -21.71
N TYR A 130 -0.48 10.50 -22.94
CA TYR A 130 0.70 10.25 -23.78
C TYR A 130 1.92 11.10 -23.40
N SER A 131 1.72 12.17 -22.62
CA SER A 131 2.83 12.94 -22.02
C SER A 131 3.26 12.42 -20.65
N CYS A 132 2.46 11.57 -19.99
CA CYS A 132 2.81 10.98 -18.70
C CYS A 132 4.08 10.12 -18.84
N PRO A 133 5.16 10.41 -18.08
CA PRO A 133 6.38 9.61 -18.09
C PRO A 133 6.17 8.14 -17.70
N HIS A 134 5.09 7.87 -16.96
CA HIS A 134 4.75 6.54 -16.46
C HIS A 134 3.81 5.76 -17.38
N PHE A 135 3.39 6.33 -18.52
CA PHE A 135 2.70 5.58 -19.56
C PHE A 135 3.69 4.73 -20.37
N LEU A 136 3.72 3.43 -20.08
CA LEU A 136 4.62 2.48 -20.74
C LEU A 136 4.03 1.90 -22.03
N ARG A 137 4.57 2.31 -23.19
CA ARG A 137 4.15 1.82 -24.51
C ARG A 137 4.34 0.30 -24.66
N GLU A 138 5.28 -0.25 -23.92
CA GLU A 138 5.60 -1.67 -23.85
C GLU A 138 4.42 -2.52 -23.36
N MET A 139 3.48 -1.91 -22.63
CA MET A 139 2.28 -2.56 -22.08
C MET A 139 1.07 -2.50 -23.02
N VAL A 140 1.13 -1.76 -24.11
CA VAL A 140 0.03 -1.70 -25.09
C VAL A 140 -0.22 -3.10 -25.68
N ASN A 141 -1.48 -3.53 -25.62
CA ASN A 141 -1.98 -4.85 -26.03
C ASN A 141 -1.35 -6.05 -25.29
N VAL A 142 -0.72 -5.83 -24.13
CA VAL A 142 -0.25 -6.91 -23.27
C VAL A 142 -1.44 -7.45 -22.47
N LYS A 143 -1.67 -8.76 -22.59
CA LYS A 143 -2.70 -9.45 -21.79
C LYS A 143 -2.14 -9.77 -20.42
N VAL A 144 -2.72 -9.14 -19.39
CA VAL A 144 -2.40 -9.44 -18.00
C VAL A 144 -3.36 -10.51 -17.45
N PRO A 145 -2.95 -11.35 -16.50
CA PRO A 145 -3.83 -12.37 -15.93
C PRO A 145 -5.13 -11.77 -15.37
N HIS A 146 -6.27 -12.32 -15.79
CA HIS A 146 -7.61 -11.89 -15.36
C HIS A 146 -7.95 -10.41 -15.62
N ASP A 147 -7.21 -9.73 -16.50
CA ASP A 147 -7.30 -8.28 -16.70
C ASP A 147 -7.08 -7.46 -15.41
N ILE A 148 -6.33 -8.01 -14.44
CA ILE A 148 -5.98 -7.35 -13.18
C ILE A 148 -4.60 -6.72 -13.32
N TYR A 149 -4.57 -5.39 -13.24
CA TYR A 149 -3.36 -4.58 -13.21
C TYR A 149 -2.98 -4.22 -11.77
N ILE A 150 -3.98 -3.82 -10.99
CA ILE A 150 -3.83 -3.37 -9.61
C ILE A 150 -4.22 -4.53 -8.68
N HIS A 151 -3.22 -5.22 -8.16
CA HIS A 151 -3.43 -6.32 -7.22
C HIS A 151 -3.42 -5.81 -5.77
N ILE A 152 -2.59 -4.79 -5.52
CA ILE A 152 -2.46 -4.09 -4.24
C ILE A 152 -2.55 -2.59 -4.54
N ALA A 153 -3.41 -1.88 -3.81
CA ALA A 153 -3.52 -0.43 -3.88
C ALA A 153 -3.37 0.15 -2.47
N GLY A 154 -2.56 1.19 -2.32
CA GLY A 154 -2.58 2.07 -1.15
C GLY A 154 -3.43 3.29 -1.45
N ILE A 155 -4.47 3.56 -0.67
CA ILE A 155 -5.35 4.72 -0.88
C ILE A 155 -5.21 5.62 0.33
N ASP A 156 -4.66 6.81 0.10
CA ASP A 156 -4.42 7.77 1.17
C ASP A 156 -5.70 8.54 1.45
N LEU A 157 -6.18 8.43 2.68
CA LEU A 157 -7.42 9.05 3.14
C LEU A 157 -7.13 10.13 4.16
N ILE A 158 -7.86 11.23 4.05
CA ILE A 158 -7.92 12.26 5.08
C ILE A 158 -9.35 12.41 5.57
N ARG A 159 -9.51 12.93 6.78
CA ARG A 159 -10.79 13.36 7.33
C ARG A 159 -10.74 14.88 7.43
N ASP A 160 -11.67 15.56 6.77
CA ASP A 160 -11.73 17.03 6.77
C ASP A 160 -12.40 17.54 8.06
N ASN A 161 -12.44 18.86 8.23
CA ASN A 161 -13.01 19.55 9.39
C ASN A 161 -14.50 19.24 9.66
N ASP A 162 -15.23 18.85 8.62
CA ASP A 162 -16.64 18.43 8.68
C ASP A 162 -16.81 16.95 9.07
N GLY A 163 -15.71 16.22 9.26
CA GLY A 163 -15.71 14.79 9.56
C GLY A 163 -15.88 13.89 8.33
N THR A 164 -15.94 14.45 7.12
CA THR A 164 -16.07 13.70 5.86
C THR A 164 -14.71 13.14 5.42
N TYR A 165 -14.73 11.94 4.85
CA TYR A 165 -13.53 11.31 4.30
C TYR A 165 -13.29 11.71 2.86
N TYR A 166 -12.06 12.09 2.56
CA TYR A 166 -11.59 12.42 1.22
C TYR A 166 -10.38 11.55 0.87
N ILE A 167 -10.27 11.21 -0.41
CA ILE A 167 -9.09 10.57 -0.98
C ILE A 167 -8.11 11.68 -1.34
N LEU A 168 -6.86 11.53 -0.91
CA LEU A 168 -5.78 12.45 -1.20
C LEU A 168 -4.91 11.95 -2.36
N GLU A 169 -4.60 10.65 -2.37
CA GLU A 169 -3.68 10.05 -3.34
C GLU A 169 -3.99 8.56 -3.52
N ASP A 170 -3.73 8.06 -4.72
CA ASP A 170 -3.78 6.65 -5.06
C ASP A 170 -2.34 6.15 -5.25
N ASN A 171 -2.01 4.99 -4.71
CA ASN A 171 -0.70 4.38 -4.84
C ASN A 171 -0.88 2.99 -5.46
N VAL A 172 -0.69 2.87 -6.77
CA VAL A 172 -0.99 1.63 -7.53
C VAL A 172 0.24 1.00 -8.20
N ARG A 173 1.43 1.56 -7.97
CA ARG A 173 2.73 0.97 -8.34
C ARG A 173 3.15 -0.10 -7.34
N THR A 174 3.96 0.28 -6.34
CA THR A 174 4.60 -0.59 -5.35
C THR A 174 4.28 -0.13 -3.92
N PRO A 175 2.98 -0.04 -3.54
CA PRO A 175 2.55 0.54 -2.26
C PRO A 175 3.20 -0.18 -1.07
N SER A 176 3.54 0.61 -0.04
CA SER A 176 4.14 0.15 1.22
C SER A 176 3.28 0.56 2.42
N GLY A 177 3.63 0.08 3.62
CA GLY A 177 2.98 0.43 4.88
C GLY A 177 2.44 -0.77 5.68
N VAL A 178 2.30 -1.93 5.05
CA VAL A 178 1.59 -3.07 5.65
C VAL A 178 2.39 -3.71 6.79
N SER A 179 3.72 -3.78 6.69
CA SER A 179 4.51 -4.30 7.82
C SER A 179 4.34 -3.41 9.06
N TYR A 180 4.33 -2.09 8.89
CA TYR A 180 4.09 -1.15 9.98
C TYR A 180 2.70 -1.31 10.57
N MET A 181 1.66 -1.50 9.75
CA MET A 181 0.30 -1.80 10.24
C MET A 181 0.27 -3.05 11.14
N LEU A 182 0.93 -4.14 10.71
CA LEU A 182 0.97 -5.40 11.46
C LEU A 182 1.75 -5.22 12.78
N GLU A 183 2.93 -4.61 12.73
CA GLU A 183 3.76 -4.40 13.91
C GLU A 183 3.12 -3.42 14.91
N ASN A 184 2.50 -2.33 14.42
CA ASN A 184 1.73 -1.42 15.27
C ASN A 184 0.66 -2.18 16.06
N ARG A 185 -0.05 -3.11 15.41
CA ARG A 185 -1.07 -3.91 16.09
C ARG A 185 -0.48 -4.82 17.17
N GLU A 186 0.62 -5.51 16.86
CA GLU A 186 1.28 -6.41 17.81
C GLU A 186 1.85 -5.65 19.01
N ILE A 187 2.43 -4.47 18.79
CA ILE A 187 2.94 -3.62 19.86
C ILE A 187 1.79 -3.07 20.70
N THR A 188 0.70 -2.57 20.11
CA THR A 188 -0.49 -2.15 20.88
C THR A 188 -1.03 -3.29 21.75
N LYS A 189 -1.05 -4.53 21.25
CA LYS A 189 -1.48 -5.71 22.01
C LYS A 189 -0.57 -6.02 23.21
N ARG A 190 0.73 -5.78 23.09
CA ARG A 190 1.70 -5.93 24.21
C ARG A 190 1.56 -4.82 25.24
N LEU A 191 1.33 -3.58 24.81
CA LEU A 191 1.21 -2.41 25.69
C LEU A 191 -0.15 -2.35 26.40
N PHE A 192 -1.23 -2.75 25.72
CA PHE A 192 -2.60 -2.66 26.20
C PHE A 192 -3.38 -3.96 25.91
N PRO A 193 -3.05 -5.08 26.58
CA PRO A 193 -3.62 -6.40 26.28
C PRO A 193 -5.14 -6.46 26.43
N ASP A 194 -5.71 -5.72 27.39
CA ASP A 194 -7.15 -5.73 27.65
C ASP A 194 -7.94 -4.72 26.80
N LEU A 195 -7.28 -3.70 26.24
CA LEU A 195 -7.95 -2.62 25.51
C LEU A 195 -8.54 -3.10 24.18
N LEU A 196 -7.76 -3.86 23.39
CA LEU A 196 -8.21 -4.34 22.07
C LEU A 196 -9.45 -5.25 22.15
N PRO A 197 -9.51 -6.25 23.07
CA PRO A 197 -10.72 -7.05 23.27
C PRO A 197 -11.91 -6.23 23.76
N GLN A 198 -11.70 -5.29 24.69
CA GLN A 198 -12.77 -4.43 25.20
C GLN A 198 -13.37 -3.55 24.10
N CYS A 199 -12.54 -3.05 23.19
CA CYS A 199 -12.96 -2.28 22.01
C CYS A 199 -13.43 -3.14 20.84
N LYS A 200 -13.39 -4.49 20.95
CA LYS A 200 -13.77 -5.44 19.89
C LYS A 200 -13.06 -5.17 18.56
N VAL A 201 -11.77 -4.83 18.62
CA VAL A 201 -10.98 -4.47 17.43
C VAL A 201 -10.85 -5.68 16.50
N ARG A 202 -11.09 -5.48 15.19
CA ARG A 202 -10.92 -6.52 14.16
C ARG A 202 -9.44 -6.84 13.95
N SER A 203 -9.14 -8.12 13.74
CA SER A 203 -7.79 -8.61 13.46
C SER A 203 -7.29 -8.12 12.09
N VAL A 204 -5.97 -7.97 11.97
CA VAL A 204 -5.27 -7.65 10.70
C VAL A 204 -4.15 -8.65 10.38
N ILE A 205 -3.91 -9.62 11.28
CA ILE A 205 -2.76 -10.54 11.20
C ILE A 205 -2.88 -11.51 10.02
N GLU A 206 -4.09 -11.66 9.48
CA GLU A 206 -4.39 -12.55 8.36
C GLU A 206 -3.92 -11.99 7.00
N TYR A 207 -3.51 -10.72 6.94
CA TYR A 207 -3.12 -10.04 5.70
C TYR A 207 -2.08 -10.83 4.87
N PRO A 208 -0.94 -11.31 5.43
CA PRO A 208 0.06 -12.02 4.65
C PRO A 208 -0.50 -13.31 4.03
N SER A 209 -1.35 -14.04 4.75
CA SER A 209 -1.99 -15.25 4.23
C SER A 209 -2.99 -14.94 3.12
N VAL A 210 -3.77 -13.87 3.25
CA VAL A 210 -4.68 -13.39 2.19
C VAL A 210 -3.89 -12.99 0.94
N LEU A 211 -2.80 -12.23 1.12
CA LEU A 211 -1.93 -11.84 0.02
C LEU A 211 -1.30 -13.05 -0.67
N TYR A 212 -0.76 -14.00 0.10
CA TYR A 212 -0.19 -15.24 -0.45
C TYR A 212 -1.22 -16.00 -1.30
N ASN A 213 -2.45 -16.17 -0.80
CA ASN A 213 -3.51 -16.86 -1.54
C ASN A 213 -3.88 -16.13 -2.84
N ASN A 214 -3.94 -14.80 -2.81
CA ASN A 214 -4.17 -13.98 -4.00
C ASN A 214 -3.03 -14.14 -5.01
N LEU A 215 -1.77 -14.10 -4.57
CA LEU A 215 -0.61 -14.31 -5.43
C LEU A 215 -0.60 -15.73 -6.03
N GLN A 216 -0.93 -16.75 -5.23
CA GLN A 216 -1.02 -18.14 -5.68
C GLN A 216 -2.04 -18.31 -6.81
N ALA A 217 -3.19 -17.64 -6.71
CA ALA A 217 -4.25 -17.69 -7.71
C ALA A 217 -3.86 -17.08 -9.07
N LEU A 218 -2.79 -16.28 -9.12
CA LEU A 218 -2.30 -15.61 -10.34
C LEU A 218 -1.26 -16.43 -11.12
N SER A 219 -0.95 -17.65 -10.67
CA SER A 219 0.00 -18.51 -11.35
C SER A 219 -0.45 -18.79 -12.80
N PRO A 220 0.41 -18.59 -13.81
CA PRO A 220 0.08 -18.97 -15.19
C PRO A 220 0.06 -20.49 -15.38
N ARG A 221 0.66 -21.25 -14.45
CA ARG A 221 0.67 -22.72 -14.46
C ARG A 221 -0.41 -23.27 -13.53
N GLN A 222 -1.17 -24.26 -14.03
CA GLN A 222 -2.14 -25.03 -13.25
C GLN A 222 -1.43 -26.12 -12.43
N ILE A 223 -0.69 -25.70 -11.41
CA ILE A 223 0.05 -26.59 -10.50
C ILE A 223 -0.39 -26.36 -9.06
N ALA A 224 -0.28 -27.39 -8.22
CA ALA A 224 -0.74 -27.33 -6.84
C ALA A 224 0.04 -26.31 -5.99
N ASN A 225 1.36 -26.20 -6.22
CA ASN A 225 2.25 -25.33 -5.46
C ASN A 225 3.07 -24.47 -6.42
N PRO A 226 2.55 -23.30 -6.85
CA PRO A 226 3.33 -22.37 -7.67
C PRO A 226 4.46 -21.75 -6.86
N THR A 227 5.59 -21.51 -7.52
CA THR A 227 6.74 -20.81 -6.93
C THR A 227 6.45 -19.30 -6.98
N ILE A 228 6.30 -18.70 -5.81
CA ILE A 228 6.10 -17.27 -5.64
C ILE A 228 7.37 -16.68 -5.00
N VAL A 229 7.86 -15.56 -5.52
CA VAL A 229 9.02 -14.85 -4.99
C VAL A 229 8.72 -13.37 -4.79
N LEU A 230 9.38 -12.74 -3.82
CA LEU A 230 9.37 -11.29 -3.64
C LEU A 230 10.67 -10.70 -4.21
N LEU A 231 10.58 -9.94 -5.30
CA LEU A 231 11.72 -9.28 -5.91
C LEU A 231 11.98 -7.93 -5.23
N SER A 232 13.15 -7.81 -4.59
CA SER A 232 13.57 -6.63 -3.86
C SER A 232 14.75 -5.92 -4.55
N PRO A 233 14.85 -4.58 -4.46
CA PRO A 233 16.04 -3.83 -4.87
C PRO A 233 17.23 -3.97 -3.90
N GLY A 234 17.07 -4.71 -2.80
CA GLY A 234 18.12 -4.98 -1.82
C GLY A 234 18.12 -4.02 -0.63
N SER A 235 19.13 -4.18 0.24
CA SER A 235 19.19 -3.58 1.59
C SER A 235 19.33 -2.06 1.63
N PHE A 236 19.75 -1.42 0.53
CA PHE A 236 19.89 0.03 0.45
C PHE A 236 18.57 0.76 0.17
N ASN A 237 17.47 0.02 0.00
CA ASN A 237 16.13 0.59 -0.14
C ASN A 237 15.46 0.81 1.22
N SER A 238 14.82 1.96 1.40
CA SER A 238 14.19 2.35 2.67
C SER A 238 13.05 1.43 3.12
N ALA A 239 12.42 0.69 2.21
CA ALA A 239 11.36 -0.27 2.50
C ALA A 239 11.86 -1.72 2.63
N TYR A 240 13.18 -1.97 2.63
CA TYR A 240 13.73 -3.32 2.68
C TYR A 240 13.26 -4.12 3.92
N PHE A 241 13.09 -3.46 5.07
CA PHE A 241 12.49 -4.06 6.26
C PHE A 241 11.10 -4.65 5.98
N GLU A 242 10.27 -3.93 5.23
CA GLU A 242 8.94 -4.42 4.85
C GLU A 242 9.05 -5.60 3.89
N HIS A 243 9.97 -5.57 2.92
CA HIS A 243 10.15 -6.65 1.95
C HIS A 243 10.52 -7.96 2.67
N THR A 244 11.52 -7.91 3.54
CA THR A 244 11.97 -9.06 4.35
C THR A 244 10.86 -9.57 5.27
N THR A 245 10.14 -8.66 5.93
CA THR A 245 9.05 -9.02 6.84
C THR A 245 7.90 -9.69 6.11
N LEU A 246 7.43 -9.12 4.99
CA LEU A 246 6.34 -9.70 4.21
C LEU A 246 6.74 -11.05 3.58
N ALA A 247 7.95 -11.18 3.02
CA ALA A 247 8.43 -12.44 2.49
C ALA A 247 8.44 -13.54 3.56
N ARG A 248 8.97 -13.22 4.76
CA ARG A 248 8.98 -14.13 5.91
C ARG A 248 7.58 -14.52 6.38
N LEU A 249 6.66 -13.55 6.51
CA LEU A 249 5.30 -13.81 6.99
C LEU A 249 4.45 -14.61 5.98
N MET A 250 4.70 -14.43 4.67
CA MET A 250 4.08 -15.23 3.62
C MET A 250 4.75 -16.61 3.44
N GLY A 251 5.97 -16.78 3.93
CA GLY A 251 6.75 -18.00 3.70
C GLY A 251 7.21 -18.15 2.25
N ILE A 252 7.55 -17.04 1.60
CA ILE A 252 8.07 -17.01 0.22
C ILE A 252 9.52 -16.53 0.19
N GLU A 253 10.23 -16.86 -0.89
CA GLU A 253 11.63 -16.46 -1.06
C GLU A 253 11.74 -14.96 -1.35
N LEU A 254 12.65 -14.29 -0.64
CA LEU A 254 13.09 -12.93 -0.94
C LEU A 254 14.28 -13.02 -1.89
N VAL A 255 14.15 -12.44 -3.08
CA VAL A 255 15.18 -12.51 -4.13
C VAL A 255 15.56 -11.13 -4.62
N GLU A 256 16.79 -10.99 -5.11
CA GLU A 256 17.25 -9.83 -5.87
C GLU A 256 17.40 -10.20 -7.35
N GLY A 257 17.55 -9.20 -8.23
CA GLY A 257 17.72 -9.41 -9.67
C GLY A 257 18.74 -10.49 -10.05
N PRO A 258 19.95 -10.51 -9.45
CA PRO A 258 20.98 -11.52 -9.72
C PRO A 258 20.60 -12.96 -9.35
N ASP A 259 19.62 -13.18 -8.47
CA ASP A 259 19.15 -14.52 -8.08
C ASP A 259 18.23 -15.15 -9.13
N LEU A 260 17.70 -14.33 -10.04
CA LEU A 260 16.81 -14.73 -11.10
C LEU A 260 17.52 -14.73 -12.46
N ILE A 261 17.10 -15.64 -13.34
CA ILE A 261 17.51 -15.66 -14.75
C ILE A 261 16.32 -15.95 -15.64
N VAL A 262 16.39 -15.49 -16.88
CA VAL A 262 15.42 -15.84 -17.92
C VAL A 262 16.07 -16.79 -18.91
N GLU A 263 15.44 -17.94 -19.11
CA GLU A 263 15.84 -18.94 -20.10
C GLU A 263 14.60 -19.41 -20.88
N ASN A 264 14.67 -19.43 -22.22
CA ASN A 264 13.56 -19.85 -23.09
C ASN A 264 12.22 -19.15 -22.73
N HIS A 265 12.29 -17.85 -22.47
CA HIS A 265 11.16 -17.00 -22.06
C HIS A 265 10.50 -17.39 -20.73
N LYS A 266 11.17 -18.14 -19.86
CA LYS A 266 10.69 -18.49 -18.51
C LYS A 266 11.66 -17.95 -17.48
N VAL A 267 11.13 -17.55 -16.32
CA VAL A 267 11.93 -17.05 -15.21
C VAL A 267 12.27 -18.20 -14.27
N TYR A 268 13.54 -18.28 -13.86
CA TYR A 268 14.04 -19.25 -12.92
C TYR A 268 14.79 -18.57 -11.78
N MET A 269 14.59 -19.08 -10.58
CA MET A 269 15.38 -18.76 -9.40
C MET A 269 16.55 -19.75 -9.30
N LYS A 270 17.75 -19.25 -9.00
CA LYS A 270 18.94 -20.05 -8.76
C LYS A 270 18.85 -20.67 -7.37
N THR A 271 18.92 -22.00 -7.28
CA THR A 271 19.02 -22.71 -6.00
C THR A 271 20.26 -23.60 -5.99
N THR A 272 20.65 -24.10 -4.81
CA THR A 272 21.74 -25.08 -4.68
C THR A 272 21.44 -26.41 -5.38
N SER A 273 20.15 -26.72 -5.58
CA SER A 273 19.68 -27.95 -6.24
C SER A 273 19.41 -27.76 -7.74
N GLY A 274 19.66 -26.56 -8.28
CA GLY A 274 19.43 -26.20 -9.67
C GLY A 274 18.39 -25.09 -9.85
N LEU A 275 17.89 -24.94 -11.08
CA LEU A 275 16.94 -23.87 -11.43
C LEU A 275 15.51 -24.26 -11.04
N GLN A 276 14.86 -23.40 -10.26
CA GLN A 276 13.45 -23.54 -9.93
C GLN A 276 12.63 -22.50 -10.71
N GLN A 277 11.68 -22.96 -11.54
CA GLN A 277 10.85 -22.04 -12.31
C GLN A 277 9.94 -21.22 -11.38
N VAL A 278 9.93 -19.90 -11.59
CA VAL A 278 9.10 -18.93 -10.87
C VAL A 278 7.79 -18.69 -11.63
N ASP A 279 6.67 -18.68 -10.91
CA ASP A 279 5.33 -18.44 -11.45
C ASP A 279 4.89 -17.01 -11.26
N VAL A 280 5.09 -16.48 -10.05
CA VAL A 280 4.61 -15.16 -9.65
C VAL A 280 5.74 -14.41 -8.96
N ILE A 281 5.95 -13.18 -9.40
CA ILE A 281 6.91 -12.24 -8.83
C ILE A 281 6.12 -11.10 -8.21
N TYR A 282 6.10 -11.06 -6.88
CA TYR A 282 5.69 -9.85 -6.17
C TYR A 282 6.85 -8.86 -6.19
N ARG A 283 6.78 -7.87 -7.08
CA ARG A 283 7.85 -6.91 -7.28
C ARG A 283 7.77 -5.74 -6.31
N ARG A 284 8.92 -5.38 -5.75
CA ARG A 284 9.15 -4.13 -4.99
C ARG A 284 10.20 -3.25 -5.68
N VAL A 285 10.36 -3.44 -6.98
CA VAL A 285 11.25 -2.71 -7.88
C VAL A 285 10.37 -1.95 -8.88
N ASP A 286 10.69 -0.68 -9.12
CA ASP A 286 9.94 0.16 -10.05
C ASP A 286 10.14 -0.26 -11.50
N ASP A 287 9.16 0.06 -12.35
CA ASP A 287 9.06 -0.44 -13.72
C ASP A 287 10.34 -0.23 -14.53
N GLU A 288 10.91 0.98 -14.44
CA GLU A 288 12.10 1.38 -15.19
C GLU A 288 13.35 0.57 -14.86
N TYR A 289 13.37 -0.10 -13.71
CA TYR A 289 14.50 -0.92 -13.25
C TYR A 289 14.26 -2.44 -13.42
N LEU A 290 13.07 -2.89 -13.83
CA LEU A 290 12.69 -4.31 -13.86
C LEU A 290 13.40 -5.14 -14.93
N ASP A 291 13.68 -4.58 -16.10
CA ASP A 291 14.30 -5.31 -17.21
C ASP A 291 15.25 -4.39 -17.99
N PRO A 292 16.58 -4.54 -17.85
CA PRO A 292 17.55 -3.69 -18.53
C PRO A 292 17.56 -3.87 -20.06
N LEU A 293 16.91 -4.91 -20.61
CA LEU A 293 16.78 -5.05 -22.06
C LEU A 293 15.61 -4.23 -22.64
N VAL A 294 14.73 -3.72 -21.79
CA VAL A 294 13.52 -3.00 -22.20
C VAL A 294 13.51 -1.56 -21.69
N PHE A 295 13.92 -1.34 -20.44
CA PHE A 295 13.86 -0.05 -19.78
C PHE A 295 15.27 0.54 -19.57
N ASN A 296 15.69 0.79 -18.33
CA ASN A 296 17.01 1.32 -18.03
C ASN A 296 18.10 0.24 -18.21
N SER A 297 18.88 0.36 -19.28
CA SER A 297 19.98 -0.57 -19.60
C SER A 297 21.11 -0.62 -18.57
N SER A 298 21.20 0.38 -17.68
CA SER A 298 22.16 0.41 -16.57
C SER A 298 21.60 -0.18 -15.28
N SER A 299 20.33 -0.62 -15.26
CA SER A 299 19.72 -1.25 -14.09
C SER A 299 20.44 -2.56 -13.72
N MET A 300 20.75 -2.70 -12.44
CA MET A 300 21.25 -3.94 -11.83
C MET A 300 20.22 -4.58 -10.88
N LEU A 301 19.03 -3.98 -10.75
CA LEU A 301 17.99 -4.40 -9.80
C LEU A 301 17.02 -5.42 -10.41
N GLY A 302 16.82 -5.34 -11.72
CA GLY A 302 15.89 -6.17 -12.48
C GLY A 302 16.51 -7.44 -13.03
N VAL A 303 15.78 -8.08 -13.95
CA VAL A 303 16.17 -9.34 -14.59
C VAL A 303 16.07 -9.18 -16.10
N ALA A 304 17.20 -9.36 -16.79
CA ALA A 304 17.25 -9.24 -18.24
C ALA A 304 16.29 -10.23 -18.93
N GLY A 305 15.37 -9.72 -19.75
CA GLY A 305 14.40 -10.51 -20.51
C GLY A 305 13.10 -10.83 -19.74
N LEU A 306 12.94 -10.30 -18.52
CA LEU A 306 11.75 -10.49 -17.69
C LEU A 306 10.47 -10.05 -18.41
N MET A 307 10.49 -8.90 -19.08
CA MET A 307 9.30 -8.39 -19.78
C MET A 307 8.88 -9.30 -20.93
N ASN A 308 9.84 -9.98 -21.59
CA ASN A 308 9.51 -10.94 -22.64
C ASN A 308 8.84 -12.20 -22.05
N ALA A 309 9.35 -12.71 -20.92
CA ALA A 309 8.72 -13.82 -20.20
C ALA A 309 7.29 -13.47 -19.74
N TYR A 310 7.11 -12.26 -19.20
CA TYR A 310 5.81 -11.74 -18.77
C TYR A 310 4.82 -11.63 -19.94
N ARG A 311 5.21 -10.99 -21.06
CA ARG A 311 4.36 -10.83 -22.25
C ARG A 311 3.99 -12.16 -22.92
N ARG A 312 4.83 -13.19 -22.76
CA ARG A 312 4.54 -14.57 -23.20
C ARG A 312 3.59 -15.33 -22.28
N GLY A 313 3.22 -14.76 -21.12
CA GLY A 313 2.38 -15.40 -20.11
C GLY A 313 3.08 -16.51 -19.34
N ASN A 314 4.42 -16.51 -19.26
CA ASN A 314 5.19 -17.54 -18.57
C ASN A 314 5.48 -17.22 -17.10
N VAL A 315 5.22 -15.98 -16.68
CA VAL A 315 5.36 -15.49 -15.30
C VAL A 315 4.34 -14.37 -15.11
N THR A 316 3.83 -14.21 -13.89
CA THR A 316 2.98 -13.07 -13.49
C THR A 316 3.80 -12.08 -12.65
N ILE A 317 3.68 -10.79 -12.93
CA ILE A 317 4.32 -9.72 -12.16
C ILE A 317 3.23 -8.95 -11.39
N VAL A 318 3.44 -8.76 -10.09
CA VAL A 318 2.50 -8.13 -9.17
C VAL A 318 3.16 -6.94 -8.46
N ASN A 319 2.61 -5.72 -8.49
CA ASN A 319 1.56 -5.26 -9.41
C ASN A 319 2.00 -5.33 -10.88
N ALA A 320 1.05 -5.23 -11.80
CA ALA A 320 1.37 -5.18 -13.22
C ALA A 320 2.28 -3.99 -13.54
N VAL A 321 2.99 -4.10 -14.66
CA VAL A 321 3.87 -3.05 -15.19
C VAL A 321 2.99 -1.98 -15.85
N GLY A 322 3.34 -0.70 -15.72
CA GLY A 322 2.60 0.41 -16.34
C GLY A 322 1.48 1.00 -15.50
N ASN A 323 1.34 0.60 -14.22
CA ASN A 323 0.30 1.18 -13.36
C ASN A 323 0.50 2.68 -13.07
N GLY A 324 1.70 3.21 -13.27
CA GLY A 324 2.03 4.58 -12.89
C GLY A 324 1.29 5.68 -13.66
N VAL A 325 0.64 5.36 -14.79
CA VAL A 325 -0.27 6.31 -15.46
C VAL A 325 -1.56 6.52 -14.67
N ALA A 326 -1.98 5.56 -13.84
CA ALA A 326 -3.23 5.65 -13.09
C ALA A 326 -3.11 6.37 -11.73
N ASP A 327 -1.91 6.44 -11.15
CA ASP A 327 -1.63 7.27 -9.96
C ASP A 327 -0.88 8.58 -10.28
N ASP A 328 -0.81 8.97 -11.56
CA ASP A 328 -0.27 10.28 -11.91
C ASP A 328 -1.16 11.40 -11.34
N LYS A 329 -0.54 12.44 -10.77
CA LYS A 329 -1.25 13.56 -10.14
C LYS A 329 -2.15 14.32 -11.11
N ALA A 330 -1.83 14.33 -12.40
CA ALA A 330 -2.68 14.93 -13.43
C ALA A 330 -3.92 14.07 -13.72
N ILE A 331 -3.82 12.75 -13.55
CA ILE A 331 -4.91 11.78 -13.78
C ILE A 331 -5.86 11.72 -12.58
N TYR A 332 -5.35 11.94 -11.37
CA TYR A 332 -6.13 11.91 -10.12
C TYR A 332 -7.48 12.66 -10.20
N VAL A 333 -7.55 13.83 -10.84
CA VAL A 333 -8.78 14.63 -10.93
C VAL A 333 -9.88 13.99 -11.79
N TYR A 334 -9.53 13.06 -12.68
CA TYR A 334 -10.46 12.38 -13.58
C TYR A 334 -11.02 11.09 -12.99
N VAL A 335 -10.53 10.62 -11.85
CA VAL A 335 -11.00 9.36 -11.24
C VAL A 335 -12.51 9.36 -10.92
N PRO A 336 -13.12 10.47 -10.45
CA PRO A 336 -14.58 10.58 -10.36
C PRO A 336 -15.30 10.31 -11.69
N ASP A 337 -14.78 10.81 -12.80
CA ASP A 337 -15.34 10.59 -14.14
C ASP A 337 -15.11 9.16 -14.62
N MET A 338 -13.98 8.54 -14.25
CA MET A 338 -13.73 7.11 -14.52
C MET A 338 -14.77 6.22 -13.82
N ILE A 339 -15.13 6.52 -12.57
CA ILE A 339 -16.16 5.77 -11.83
C ILE A 339 -17.50 5.86 -12.56
N LYS A 340 -17.89 7.07 -12.98
CA LYS A 340 -19.12 7.29 -13.76
C LYS A 340 -19.09 6.56 -15.10
N TYR A 341 -17.97 6.67 -15.81
CA TYR A 341 -17.81 6.13 -17.15
C TYR A 341 -17.78 4.59 -17.18
N TYR A 342 -16.99 3.96 -16.31
CA TYR A 342 -16.80 2.51 -16.32
C TYR A 342 -17.81 1.74 -15.48
N LEU A 343 -18.29 2.31 -14.38
CA LEU A 343 -19.18 1.63 -13.44
C LEU A 343 -20.63 2.11 -13.53
N ASN A 344 -20.88 3.26 -14.17
CA ASN A 344 -22.19 3.92 -14.18
C ASN A 344 -22.73 4.17 -12.77
N GLU A 345 -21.84 4.61 -11.88
CA GLU A 345 -22.11 4.92 -10.47
C GLU A 345 -21.62 6.33 -10.12
N GLU A 346 -22.16 6.91 -9.04
CA GLU A 346 -21.60 8.12 -8.45
C GLU A 346 -20.44 7.76 -7.49
N PRO A 347 -19.36 8.55 -7.44
CA PRO A 347 -18.26 8.34 -6.50
C PRO A 347 -18.73 8.39 -5.04
N LEU A 348 -18.45 7.34 -4.29
CA LEU A 348 -18.79 7.27 -2.87
C LEU A 348 -17.83 8.11 -2.02
N LEU A 349 -16.52 7.99 -2.29
CA LEU A 349 -15.48 8.78 -1.64
C LEU A 349 -15.06 9.91 -2.58
N GLN A 350 -15.00 11.12 -2.04
CA GLN A 350 -14.68 12.31 -2.80
C GLN A 350 -13.17 12.52 -2.90
N ASN A 351 -12.73 13.14 -4.00
CA ASN A 351 -11.38 13.67 -4.11
C ASN A 351 -11.26 14.96 -3.30
N VAL A 352 -10.09 15.22 -2.73
CA VAL A 352 -9.73 16.57 -2.30
C VAL A 352 -9.76 17.53 -3.50
N PRO A 353 -10.39 18.73 -3.38
CA PRO A 353 -10.37 19.74 -4.44
C PRO A 353 -8.93 20.07 -4.87
N THR A 354 -8.61 19.77 -6.13
CA THR A 354 -7.25 19.86 -6.67
C THR A 354 -7.22 20.74 -7.91
N TYR A 355 -6.36 21.76 -7.91
CA TYR A 355 -6.25 22.72 -9.01
C TYR A 355 -5.11 22.32 -9.96
N GLN A 356 -5.41 22.24 -11.26
CA GLN A 356 -4.39 22.08 -12.30
C GLN A 356 -3.85 23.46 -12.71
N LEU A 357 -2.56 23.70 -12.52
CA LEU A 357 -1.91 24.99 -12.83
C LEU A 357 -1.58 25.18 -14.32
N GLY A 358 -1.87 24.18 -15.17
CA GLY A 358 -1.55 24.18 -16.59
C GLY A 358 -2.59 24.84 -17.50
N ASN A 359 -3.70 25.34 -16.92
CA ASN A 359 -4.76 26.07 -17.62
C ASN A 359 -4.64 27.58 -17.45
#